data_AF-M1D6V9-F1
#
_entry.id   AF-M1D6V9-F1
#
_cell.length_a   1.000
_cell.length_b   1.000
_cell.length_c   1.000
_cell.angle_alpha   90.00
_cell.angle_beta   90.00
_cell.angle_gamma   90.00
#
_symmetry.space_group_name_H-M   'P 1'
#
loop_
_entity.id
_entity.type
_entity.pdbx_description
1 polymer ?
#
loop_
_entity_poly.entity_id
_entity_poly.type
_entity_poly.pdbx_seq_one_letter_code
_entity_poly.pdbx_strand_id
1 'polypeptide(L)'
;MKIQVDDSKCCLCQDTVMETNKHLFVDCEYATKVRDALLCWSKINLPARELNNILELIKKKHWKKFKKEVVAALWGAMVYHIWKARNWKQFKGVSLQYSDIVKEITREIVGRIDMYKDSKRAIRSRSFWQNLCT
;
A
#
# COMPACT_ATOMS: atom_id res chain seq x y z
N MET A 1 -27.29 19.06 -10.82
CA MET A 1 -26.10 19.35 -9.98
C MET A 1 -24.86 18.89 -10.74
N LYS A 2 -24.18 19.79 -11.45
CA LYS A 2 -22.88 19.49 -12.08
C LYS A 2 -21.83 19.70 -11.01
N ILE A 3 -21.29 18.61 -10.45
CA ILE A 3 -20.08 18.68 -9.64
C ILE A 3 -18.99 19.08 -10.61
N GLN A 4 -18.49 20.32 -10.53
CA GLN A 4 -17.24 20.68 -11.17
C GLN A 4 -16.16 19.80 -10.53
N VAL A 5 -15.73 18.78 -11.26
CA VAL A 5 -14.46 18.12 -10.97
C VAL A 5 -13.42 19.13 -11.41
N ASP A 6 -13.01 19.98 -10.48
CA ASP A 6 -11.85 20.84 -10.67
C ASP A 6 -10.70 19.92 -11.11
N ASP A 7 -9.97 20.29 -12.18
CA ASP A 7 -8.79 19.59 -12.69
C ASP A 7 -7.68 19.70 -11.63
N SER A 8 -7.89 19.00 -10.52
CA SER A 8 -7.20 19.19 -9.26
C SER A 8 -5.83 18.58 -9.44
N LYS A 9 -4.79 19.40 -9.34
CA LYS A 9 -3.41 18.92 -9.32
C LYS A 9 -3.21 18.02 -8.11
N CYS A 10 -2.41 16.97 -8.27
CA CYS A 10 -2.04 16.08 -7.18
C CYS A 10 -1.41 16.89 -6.06
N CYS A 11 -2.00 16.82 -4.87
CA CYS A 11 -1.47 17.53 -3.72
C CYS A 11 -0.28 16.80 -3.08
N LEU A 12 -0.05 15.51 -3.36
CA LEU A 12 0.97 14.71 -2.68
C LEU A 12 2.38 14.82 -3.27
N CYS A 13 2.53 15.11 -4.57
CA CYS A 13 3.84 15.28 -5.23
C CYS A 13 4.07 16.72 -5.70
N GLN A 14 5.28 16.99 -6.22
CA GLN A 14 5.67 18.30 -6.74
C GLN A 14 5.44 18.45 -8.24
N ASP A 15 5.08 17.37 -8.94
CA ASP A 15 5.07 17.31 -10.42
C ASP A 15 3.99 18.19 -11.08
N THR A 16 3.12 18.85 -10.31
CA THR A 16 2.06 19.73 -10.83
C THR A 16 1.16 19.02 -11.86
N VAL A 17 1.01 17.69 -11.72
CA VAL A 17 0.23 16.81 -12.62
C VAL A 17 -1.21 16.69 -12.12
N MET A 18 -2.16 16.52 -13.03
CA MET A 18 -3.56 16.24 -12.71
C MET A 18 -3.69 14.99 -11.84
N GLU A 19 -4.45 15.09 -10.75
CA GLU A 19 -4.75 13.94 -9.90
C GLU A 19 -5.72 13.00 -10.63
N THR A 20 -5.24 11.78 -10.89
CA THR A 20 -6.05 10.66 -11.38
C THR A 20 -5.81 9.46 -10.47
N ASN A 21 -6.68 8.45 -10.48
CA ASN A 21 -6.43 7.22 -9.73
C ASN A 21 -5.10 6.56 -10.12
N LYS A 22 -4.78 6.56 -11.42
CA LYS A 22 -3.51 6.04 -11.92
C LYS A 22 -2.34 6.85 -11.35
N HIS A 23 -2.39 8.17 -11.42
CA HIS A 23 -1.35 9.00 -10.85
C HIS A 23 -1.24 8.78 -9.33
N LEU A 24 -2.32 8.95 -8.58
CA LEU A 24 -2.31 8.91 -7.11
C LEU A 24 -1.74 7.61 -6.54
N PHE A 25 -2.02 6.46 -7.16
CA PHE A 25 -1.64 5.14 -6.63
C PHE A 25 -0.49 4.45 -7.37
N VAL A 26 -0.15 4.88 -8.58
CA VAL A 26 0.89 4.24 -9.42
C VAL A 26 2.03 5.20 -9.70
N ASP A 27 1.74 6.33 -10.35
CA ASP A 27 2.77 7.19 -10.93
C ASP A 27 3.29 8.28 -9.97
N CYS A 28 2.54 8.63 -8.93
CA CYS A 28 2.89 9.67 -7.97
C CYS A 28 4.20 9.35 -7.25
N GLU A 29 5.12 10.31 -7.19
CA GLU A 29 6.41 10.16 -6.50
C GLU A 29 6.22 9.75 -5.03
N TYR A 30 5.26 10.37 -4.34
CA TYR A 30 4.94 10.07 -2.94
C TYR A 30 4.49 8.62 -2.78
N ALA A 31 3.53 8.17 -3.61
CA ALA A 31 3.02 6.80 -3.60
C ALA A 31 4.10 5.78 -3.97
N THR A 32 4.98 6.15 -4.90
CA THR A 32 6.14 5.34 -5.31
C THR A 32 7.10 5.13 -4.14
N LYS A 33 7.46 6.18 -3.39
CA LYS A 33 8.31 6.05 -2.20
C LYS A 33 7.68 5.13 -1.14
N VAL A 34 6.37 5.26 -0.88
CA VAL A 34 5.66 4.36 0.03
C VAL A 34 5.72 2.92 -0.47
N ARG A 35 5.34 2.67 -1.72
CA ARG A 35 5.32 1.34 -2.33
C ARG A 35 6.68 0.67 -2.29
N ASP A 36 7.73 1.37 -2.72
CA ASP A 36 9.07 0.80 -2.84
C ASP A 36 9.65 0.47 -1.46
N ALA A 37 9.38 1.31 -0.45
CA ALA A 37 9.74 1.02 0.93
C ALA A 37 9.02 -0.23 1.47
N LEU A 38 7.71 -0.39 1.19
CA LEU A 38 6.94 -1.57 1.60
C LEU A 38 7.36 -2.84 0.87
N LEU A 39 7.67 -2.77 -0.43
CA LEU A 39 8.19 -3.89 -1.21
C LEU A 39 9.58 -4.32 -0.72
N CYS A 40 10.44 -3.36 -0.42
CA CYS A 40 11.77 -3.59 0.17
C CYS A 40 11.66 -4.26 1.54
N TRP A 41 10.88 -3.68 2.46
CA TRP A 41 10.62 -4.25 3.78
C TRP A 41 10.07 -5.67 3.69
N SER A 42 9.09 -5.91 2.81
CA SER A 42 8.44 -7.21 2.68
C SER A 42 9.23 -8.25 1.89
N LYS A 43 10.34 -7.86 1.25
CA LYS A 43 11.12 -8.68 0.30
C LYS A 43 10.23 -9.25 -0.82
N ILE A 44 9.28 -8.45 -1.28
CA ILE A 44 8.35 -8.81 -2.36
C ILE A 44 8.72 -8.01 -3.60
N ASN A 45 8.81 -8.70 -4.73
CA ASN A 45 8.94 -8.06 -6.03
C ASN A 45 7.60 -8.12 -6.76
N LEU A 46 6.97 -6.94 -6.91
CA LEU A 46 5.78 -6.73 -7.73
C LEU A 46 6.00 -5.44 -8.54
N PRO A 47 5.56 -5.42 -9.82
CA PRO A 47 5.68 -4.23 -10.65
C PRO A 47 4.79 -3.09 -10.14
N ALA A 48 5.10 -1.86 -10.49
CA ALA A 48 4.17 -0.74 -10.32
C ALA A 48 3.03 -0.88 -11.35
N ARG A 49 1.83 -1.25 -10.90
CA ARG A 49 0.62 -1.34 -11.73
C ARG A 49 -0.58 -0.87 -10.93
N GLU A 50 -1.66 -0.57 -11.64
CA GLU A 50 -2.96 -0.27 -11.01
C GLU A 50 -3.42 -1.41 -10.09
N LEU A 51 -4.15 -1.05 -9.04
CA LEU A 51 -4.54 -1.96 -7.97
C LEU A 51 -5.21 -3.25 -8.48
N ASN A 52 -6.14 -3.14 -9.42
CA ASN A 52 -6.83 -4.30 -10.00
C ASN A 52 -5.85 -5.28 -10.66
N ASN A 53 -4.89 -4.75 -11.42
CA ASN A 53 -3.86 -5.56 -12.08
C ASN A 53 -2.94 -6.24 -11.06
N ILE A 54 -2.63 -5.57 -9.96
CA ILE A 54 -1.83 -6.14 -8.87
C ILE A 54 -2.57 -7.25 -8.13
N LEU A 55 -3.85 -7.05 -7.80
CA LEU A 55 -4.66 -8.07 -7.13
C LEU A 55 -4.81 -9.32 -8.00
N GLU A 56 -5.03 -9.16 -9.30
CA GLU A 56 -5.03 -10.27 -10.26
C GLU A 56 -3.67 -10.97 -10.36
N LEU A 57 -2.57 -10.21 -10.35
CA LEU A 57 -1.22 -10.78 -10.33
C LEU A 57 -0.99 -11.61 -9.06
N ILE A 58 -1.39 -11.10 -7.89
CA ILE A 58 -1.27 -11.83 -6.60
C ILE A 58 -2.06 -13.13 -6.63
N LYS A 59 -3.27 -13.12 -7.19
CA LYS A 59 -4.09 -14.34 -7.37
C LYS A 59 -3.35 -15.38 -8.22
N LYS A 60 -2.68 -14.96 -9.30
CA LYS A 60 -1.96 -15.83 -10.23
C LYS A 60 -0.59 -16.33 -9.72
N LYS A 61 0.05 -15.65 -8.75
CA LYS A 61 1.35 -16.10 -8.21
C LYS A 61 1.25 -17.47 -7.54
N HIS A 62 2.28 -18.30 -7.68
CA HIS A 62 2.44 -19.57 -6.96
C HIS A 62 2.89 -19.35 -5.51
N TRP A 63 2.08 -18.63 -4.74
CA TRP A 63 2.30 -18.37 -3.31
C TRP A 63 1.29 -19.14 -2.46
N LYS A 64 1.70 -19.48 -1.23
CA LYS A 64 0.79 -20.02 -0.22
C LYS A 64 -0.32 -19.01 0.08
N LYS A 65 -1.52 -19.52 0.39
CA LYS A 65 -2.73 -18.69 0.64
C LYS A 65 -2.47 -17.56 1.63
N PHE A 66 -1.80 -17.87 2.75
CA PHE A 66 -1.48 -16.87 3.77
C PHE A 66 -0.59 -15.73 3.24
N LYS A 67 0.43 -16.04 2.43
CA LYS A 67 1.25 -15.00 1.78
C LYS A 67 0.38 -14.14 0.86
N LYS A 68 -0.50 -14.72 0.03
CA LYS A 68 -1.40 -13.94 -0.83
C LYS A 68 -2.29 -12.99 -0.02
N GLU A 69 -2.85 -13.46 1.10
CA GLU A 69 -3.68 -12.66 2.00
C GLU A 69 -2.90 -11.50 2.62
N VAL A 70 -1.69 -11.75 3.15
CA VAL A 70 -0.83 -10.70 3.72
C VAL A 70 -0.45 -9.66 2.66
N VAL A 71 -0.10 -10.09 1.45
CA VAL A 71 0.27 -9.16 0.38
C VAL A 71 -0.94 -8.34 -0.08
N ALA A 72 -2.11 -8.96 -0.23
CA ALA A 72 -3.33 -8.23 -0.54
C ALA A 72 -3.69 -7.20 0.56
N ALA A 73 -3.53 -7.58 1.83
CA ALA A 73 -3.73 -6.67 2.96
C ALA A 73 -2.74 -5.50 2.95
N LEU A 74 -1.47 -5.74 2.59
CA LEU A 74 -0.44 -4.71 2.44
C LEU A 74 -0.84 -3.68 1.36
N TRP A 75 -1.31 -4.12 0.19
CA TRP A 75 -1.80 -3.21 -0.86
C TRP A 75 -3.04 -2.44 -0.44
N GLY A 76 -3.99 -3.09 0.26
CA GLY A 76 -5.17 -2.42 0.80
C GLY A 76 -4.81 -1.32 1.81
N ALA A 77 -3.89 -1.61 2.74
CA ALA A 77 -3.37 -0.63 3.70
C ALA A 77 -2.67 0.53 2.98
N MET A 78 -1.82 0.25 1.99
CA MET A 78 -1.14 1.27 1.19
C MET A 78 -2.13 2.24 0.53
N VAL A 79 -3.16 1.71 -0.13
CA VAL A 79 -4.22 2.53 -0.76
C VAL A 79 -4.92 3.40 0.28
N TYR A 80 -5.30 2.81 1.42
CA TYR A 80 -5.99 3.53 2.49
C TYR A 80 -5.13 4.68 3.06
N HIS A 81 -3.87 4.42 3.40
CA HIS A 81 -3.02 5.46 4.00
C HIS A 81 -2.64 6.56 2.99
N ILE A 82 -2.43 6.23 1.70
CA ILE A 82 -2.22 7.25 0.66
C ILE A 82 -3.46 8.13 0.52
N TRP A 83 -4.65 7.53 0.45
CA TRP A 83 -5.91 8.28 0.40
C TRP A 83 -6.10 9.16 1.64
N LYS A 84 -5.78 8.64 2.83
CA LYS A 84 -5.84 9.39 4.09
C LYS A 84 -4.87 10.58 4.06
N ALA A 85 -3.63 10.38 3.62
CA ALA A 85 -2.62 11.43 3.51
C ALA A 85 -3.03 12.53 2.53
N ARG A 86 -3.55 12.13 1.36
CA ARG A 86 -4.12 13.04 0.36
C ARG A 86 -5.22 13.90 0.98
N ASN A 87 -6.17 13.29 1.68
CA ASN A 87 -7.27 14.01 2.30
C ASN A 87 -6.84 14.91 3.45
N TRP A 88 -5.86 14.48 4.25
CA TRP A 88 -5.30 15.32 5.31
C TRP A 88 -4.61 16.55 4.74
N LYS A 89 -3.86 16.39 3.65
CA LYS A 89 -3.22 17.52 2.98
C LYS A 89 -4.26 18.46 2.36
N GLN A 90 -5.22 17.90 1.62
CA GLN A 90 -6.25 18.67 0.92
C GLN A 90 -7.19 19.44 1.87
N PHE A 91 -7.69 18.78 2.93
CA PHE A 91 -8.76 19.34 3.76
C PHE A 91 -8.30 19.86 5.12
N LYS A 92 -7.10 19.48 5.57
CA LYS A 92 -6.55 19.90 6.88
C LYS A 92 -5.22 20.64 6.77
N GLY A 93 -4.64 20.74 5.56
CA GLY A 93 -3.30 21.31 5.37
C GLY A 93 -2.18 20.49 6.02
N VAL A 94 -2.46 19.26 6.48
CA VAL A 94 -1.47 18.42 7.19
C VAL A 94 -0.75 17.54 6.19
N SER A 95 0.56 17.70 6.08
CA SER A 95 1.41 16.85 5.23
C SER A 95 2.01 15.71 6.04
N LEU A 96 1.65 14.48 5.71
CA LEU A 96 2.24 13.27 6.30
C LEU A 96 3.50 12.88 5.54
N GLN A 97 4.57 12.51 6.24
CA GLN A 97 5.76 11.96 5.60
C GLN A 97 5.50 10.52 5.14
N TYR A 98 6.05 10.16 3.98
CA TYR A 98 5.90 8.80 3.45
C TYR A 98 6.46 7.75 4.43
N SER A 99 7.53 8.09 5.15
CA SER A 99 8.17 7.23 6.14
C SER A 99 7.26 6.92 7.34
N ASP A 100 6.44 7.87 7.77
CA ASP A 100 5.48 7.68 8.86
C ASP A 100 4.35 6.74 8.43
N ILE A 101 3.84 6.91 7.21
CA ILE A 101 2.85 6.00 6.63
C ILE A 101 3.41 4.59 6.50
N VAL A 102 4.65 4.44 6.03
CA VAL A 102 5.31 3.13 5.94
C VAL A 102 5.37 2.47 7.31
N LYS A 103 5.76 3.19 8.37
CA LYS A 103 5.79 2.66 9.74
C LYS A 103 4.41 2.27 10.27
N GLU A 104 3.37 3.05 9.97
CA GLU A 104 1.99 2.73 10.34
C GLU A 104 1.53 1.43 9.65
N ILE A 105 1.75 1.32 8.34
CA ILE A 105 1.36 0.15 7.55
C ILE A 105 2.11 -1.10 8.02
N THR A 106 3.43 -1.03 8.22
CA THR A 106 4.20 -2.21 8.65
C THR A 106 3.74 -2.69 10.02
N ARG A 107 3.48 -1.77 10.97
CA ARG A 107 2.91 -2.10 12.28
C ARG A 107 1.53 -2.77 12.16
N GLU A 108 0.65 -2.24 11.33
CA GLU A 108 -0.68 -2.84 11.10
C GLU A 108 -0.59 -4.26 10.53
N ILE A 109 0.30 -4.47 9.55
CA ILE A 109 0.47 -5.78 8.92
C ILE A 109 1.10 -6.79 9.88
N VAL A 110 2.11 -6.38 10.66
CA VAL A 110 2.71 -7.24 11.71
C VAL A 110 1.66 -7.60 12.76
N GLY A 111 0.89 -6.64 13.25
CA GLY A 111 -0.18 -6.90 14.22
C GLY A 111 -1.23 -7.89 13.67
N ARG A 112 -1.63 -7.76 12.41
CA ARG A 112 -2.52 -8.72 11.75
C ARG A 112 -1.90 -10.12 11.62
N ILE A 113 -0.63 -10.21 11.27
CA ILE A 113 0.08 -11.50 11.20
C ILE A 113 0.09 -12.16 12.58
N ASP A 114 0.41 -11.41 13.63
CA ASP A 114 0.47 -11.90 15.01
C ASP A 114 -0.87 -12.46 15.48
N MET A 115 -1.99 -11.83 15.11
CA MET A 115 -3.33 -12.33 15.41
C MET A 115 -3.64 -13.70 14.78
N TYR A 116 -2.96 -14.07 13.69
CA TYR A 116 -3.24 -15.30 12.94
C TYR A 116 -2.06 -16.28 12.91
N LYS A 117 -0.97 -16.02 13.62
CA LYS A 117 0.30 -16.76 13.52
C LYS A 117 0.19 -18.25 13.86
N ASP A 118 -0.74 -18.59 14.77
CA ASP A 118 -0.97 -19.98 15.21
C ASP A 118 -1.92 -20.76 14.28
N SER A 119 -2.48 -20.10 13.26
CA SER A 119 -3.31 -20.79 12.28
C SER A 119 -2.47 -21.76 11.43
N LYS A 120 -3.04 -22.92 11.08
CA LYS A 120 -2.36 -23.93 10.22
C LYS A 120 -1.79 -23.32 8.93
N ARG A 121 -2.50 -22.36 8.33
CA ARG A 121 -2.08 -21.64 7.10
C ARG A 121 -0.86 -20.72 7.32
N ALA A 122 -0.79 -20.06 8.48
CA ALA A 122 0.33 -19.20 8.85
C ALA A 122 1.56 -20.03 9.22
N ILE A 123 1.40 -21.10 9.99
CA ILE A 123 2.49 -22.04 10.34
C ILE A 123 3.14 -22.61 9.07
N ARG A 124 2.33 -23.04 8.10
CA ARG A 124 2.83 -23.51 6.79
C ARG A 124 3.61 -22.45 6.03
N SER A 125 3.46 -21.17 6.37
CA SER A 125 4.11 -20.02 5.72
C SER A 125 5.08 -19.29 6.66
N ARG A 126 5.57 -19.96 7.72
CA ARG A 126 6.39 -19.36 8.79
C ARG A 126 7.63 -18.63 8.27
N SER A 127 8.36 -19.21 7.32
CA SER A 127 9.54 -18.58 6.71
C SER A 127 9.22 -17.26 6.01
N PHE A 128 7.99 -17.03 5.58
CA PHE A 128 7.60 -15.76 4.97
C PHE A 128 7.39 -14.67 6.02
N TRP A 129 6.58 -14.92 7.05
CA TRP A 129 6.18 -13.85 7.97
C TRP A 129 7.17 -13.62 9.12
N GLN A 130 8.00 -14.59 9.49
CA GLN A 130 9.08 -14.35 10.46
C GLN A 130 10.04 -13.24 10.01
N ASN A 131 10.27 -13.12 8.71
CA ASN A 131 11.09 -12.05 8.12
C ASN A 131 10.42 -10.67 8.16
N LEU A 132 9.10 -10.61 8.41
CA LEU A 132 8.33 -9.37 8.49
C LEU A 132 8.18 -8.87 9.93
N CYS A 133 8.26 -9.78 10.90
CA CYS A 133 8.04 -9.52 12.33
C CYS A 133 9.34 -9.38 13.14
N THR A 134 10.52 -9.41 12.49
CA THR A 134 11.82 -9.04 13.09
C THR A 134 11.99 -7.53 13.11
#